data_AF-A0A3M6VFV7-F1
#
_entry.id   AF-A0A3M6VFV7-F1
#
_cell.length_a   1.000
_cell.length_b   1.000
_cell.length_c   1.000
_cell.angle_alpha   90.00
_cell.angle_beta   90.00
_cell.angle_gamma   90.00
#
_symmetry.space_group_name_H-M   'P 1'
#
loop_
_entity.id
_entity.type
_entity.pdbx_description
1 polymer ?
#
loop_
_entity_poly.entity_id
_entity_poly.type
_entity_poly.pdbx_seq_one_letter_code
_entity_poly.pdbx_strand_id
1 'polypeptide(L)'
;MPRLQSLLPVTMTPTRRFKASEPLASLEKIDRVEINDTIVRGGVVFYVLDVYLKHCSSRIPTNKTTKAISGGQPDYHLERRFTDFANLRYQVWAYAQRKCQDGLACRYCKDFMNYIVHSMAQPRLFVKVTTGVETRKKLMTTFCNEFIGMTFGGNSETQMRNFACDGFQAIPYVIECFFREKKA
;
A
#
# COMPACT_ATOMS: atom_id res chain seq x y z
N MET A 1 25.90 44.39 -28.97
CA MET A 1 25.54 43.11 -28.31
C MET A 1 24.27 43.33 -27.51
N PRO A 2 23.09 42.84 -27.93
CA PRO A 2 21.87 43.01 -27.16
C PRO A 2 21.91 42.09 -25.93
N ARG A 3 21.57 42.64 -24.76
CA ARG A 3 21.44 41.87 -23.51
C ARG A 3 20.19 40.98 -23.59
N LEU A 4 20.38 39.66 -23.51
CA LEU A 4 19.28 38.70 -23.37
C LEU A 4 18.59 38.92 -22.01
N GLN A 5 17.26 38.99 -22.04
CA GLN A 5 16.45 39.10 -20.82
C GLN A 5 16.48 37.79 -20.04
N SER A 6 16.73 37.89 -18.74
CA SER A 6 16.68 36.76 -17.81
C SER A 6 15.24 36.34 -17.60
N LEU A 7 14.93 35.08 -17.93
CA LEU A 7 13.60 34.52 -17.72
C LEU A 7 13.43 34.16 -16.24
N LEU A 8 12.29 34.54 -15.67
CA LEU A 8 11.91 34.14 -14.32
C LEU A 8 11.15 32.81 -14.37
N PRO A 9 11.43 31.87 -13.47
CA PRO A 9 10.71 30.60 -13.41
C PRO A 9 9.22 30.84 -13.17
N VAL A 10 8.38 30.24 -14.01
CA VAL A 10 6.92 30.23 -13.81
C VAL A 10 6.53 28.93 -13.13
N THR A 11 5.87 29.03 -11.97
CA THR A 11 5.33 27.87 -11.28
C THR A 11 4.11 27.35 -12.02
N MET A 12 4.25 26.24 -12.72
CA MET A 12 3.12 25.54 -13.33
C MET A 12 2.44 24.66 -12.29
N THR A 13 1.11 24.76 -12.17
CA THR A 13 0.31 23.83 -11.39
C THR A 13 -0.46 22.91 -12.34
N PRO A 14 -0.53 21.59 -12.07
CA PRO A 14 -1.26 20.67 -12.93
C PRO A 14 -2.75 20.99 -12.87
N THR A 15 -3.38 21.11 -14.04
CA THR A 15 -4.81 21.43 -14.22
C THR A 15 -5.74 20.43 -13.52
N ARG A 16 -5.28 19.19 -13.30
CA ARG A 16 -6.04 18.15 -12.62
C ARG A 16 -5.14 17.43 -11.62
N ARG A 17 -5.31 17.72 -10.32
CA ARG A 17 -4.67 16.92 -9.27
C ARG A 17 -5.32 15.55 -9.21
N PHE A 18 -4.49 14.51 -9.27
CA PHE A 18 -4.92 13.15 -9.13
C PHE A 18 -5.03 12.79 -7.64
N LYS A 19 -6.23 12.51 -7.12
CA LYS A 19 -6.46 12.32 -5.68
C LYS A 19 -5.61 11.22 -5.04
N ALA A 20 -5.26 10.19 -5.81
CA ALA A 20 -4.43 9.11 -5.32
C ALA A 20 -2.91 9.37 -5.45
N SER A 21 -2.45 10.51 -5.98
CA SER A 21 -1.00 10.77 -6.12
C SER A 21 -0.27 10.79 -4.79
N GLU A 22 -0.83 11.47 -3.77
CA GLU A 22 -0.22 11.54 -2.43
C GLU A 22 -0.25 10.17 -1.71
N PRO A 23 -1.37 9.42 -1.68
CA PRO A 23 -1.37 8.06 -1.16
C PRO A 23 -0.40 7.13 -1.87
N LEU A 24 -0.34 7.17 -3.20
CA LEU A 24 0.58 6.34 -3.99
C LEU A 24 2.04 6.67 -3.67
N ALA A 25 2.42 7.95 -3.62
CA ALA A 25 3.77 8.36 -3.27
C ALA A 25 4.16 7.97 -1.82
N SER A 26 3.18 7.88 -0.92
CA SER A 26 3.41 7.43 0.46
C SER A 26 3.61 5.91 0.51
N LEU A 27 2.76 5.15 -0.17
CA LEU A 27 2.86 3.70 -0.26
C LEU A 27 4.11 3.25 -1.03
N GLU A 28 4.56 4.02 -2.01
CA GLU A 28 5.74 3.68 -2.83
C GLU A 28 7.01 3.60 -1.97
N LYS A 29 7.06 4.33 -0.85
CA LYS A 29 8.16 4.29 0.10
C LYS A 29 8.21 3.01 0.91
N ILE A 30 7.12 2.26 1.03
CA ILE A 30 7.11 0.99 1.76
C ILE A 30 7.82 -0.06 0.90
N ASP A 31 8.87 -0.66 1.45
CA ASP A 31 9.58 -1.79 0.86
C ASP A 31 8.81 -3.08 1.13
N ARG A 32 8.54 -3.36 2.41
CA ARG A 32 7.80 -4.55 2.85
C ARG A 32 7.17 -4.33 4.22
N VAL A 33 6.23 -5.20 4.54
CA VAL A 33 5.62 -5.33 5.86
C VAL A 33 5.81 -6.74 6.38
N GLU A 34 6.20 -6.88 7.64
CA GLU A 34 6.29 -8.15 8.34
C GLU A 34 5.37 -8.15 9.56
N ILE A 35 4.91 -9.33 9.98
CA ILE A 35 4.10 -9.49 11.20
C ILE A 35 4.71 -10.63 11.98
N ASN A 36 5.62 -10.28 12.88
CA ASN A 36 6.38 -11.23 13.67
C ASN A 36 5.75 -11.48 15.03
N ASP A 37 5.01 -10.51 15.57
CA ASP A 37 4.48 -10.55 16.93
C ASP A 37 3.00 -10.17 17.04
N THR A 38 2.39 -10.52 18.18
CA THR A 38 1.05 -10.12 18.58
C THR A 38 1.00 -9.69 20.04
N ILE A 39 0.30 -8.61 20.33
CA ILE A 39 0.13 -8.08 21.69
C ILE A 39 -1.33 -8.23 22.11
N VAL A 40 -1.58 -8.64 23.35
CA VAL A 40 -2.93 -8.69 23.92
C VAL A 40 -3.14 -7.50 24.85
N ARG A 41 -4.18 -6.69 24.59
CA ARG A 41 -4.59 -5.58 25.45
C ARG A 41 -6.09 -5.68 25.70
N GLY A 42 -6.50 -5.76 26.96
CA GLY A 42 -7.92 -5.86 27.33
C GLY A 42 -8.65 -7.05 26.68
N GLY A 43 -7.98 -8.19 26.51
CA GLY A 43 -8.53 -9.38 25.86
C GLY A 43 -8.61 -9.30 24.32
N VAL A 44 -8.12 -8.22 23.72
CA VAL A 44 -8.08 -8.03 22.26
C VAL A 44 -6.67 -8.29 21.74
N VAL A 45 -6.57 -9.12 20.69
CA VAL A 45 -5.29 -9.41 20.01
C VAL A 45 -5.02 -8.34 18.95
N PHE A 46 -3.85 -7.72 19.04
CA PHE A 46 -3.28 -6.81 18.06
C PHE A 46 -2.11 -7.50 17.35
N TYR A 47 -2.08 -7.42 16.03
CA TYR A 47 -0.95 -7.81 15.21
C TYR A 47 0.00 -6.63 15.11
N VAL A 48 1.28 -6.86 15.38
CA VAL A 48 2.34 -5.85 15.24
C VAL A 48 2.86 -5.94 13.82
N LEU A 49 2.63 -4.88 13.03
CA LEU A 49 3.11 -4.74 11.67
C LEU A 49 4.44 -3.98 11.72
N ASP A 50 5.52 -4.67 11.41
CA ASP A 50 6.85 -4.13 11.23
C ASP A 50 6.93 -3.58 9.80
N VAL A 51 7.02 -2.26 9.65
CA VAL A 51 7.04 -1.62 8.33
C VAL A 51 8.45 -1.17 7.99
N TYR A 52 8.93 -1.62 6.83
CA TYR A 52 10.24 -1.30 6.29
C TYR A 52 10.09 -0.35 5.11
N LEU A 53 10.85 0.74 5.12
CA LEU A 53 10.88 1.72 4.05
C LEU A 53 12.05 1.47 3.10
N LYS A 54 11.87 1.92 1.85
CA LYS A 54 12.92 1.93 0.84
C LYS A 54 13.94 3.00 1.19
N HIS A 55 15.13 2.57 1.59
CA HIS A 55 16.26 3.45 1.81
C HIS A 55 17.11 3.51 0.54
N CYS A 56 17.09 4.65 -0.16
CA CYS A 56 18.02 4.89 -1.25
C CYS A 56 19.43 5.03 -0.68
N SER A 57 20.18 3.93 -0.60
CA SER A 57 21.60 4.02 -0.34
C SER A 57 22.28 4.53 -1.61
N SER A 58 22.38 5.85 -1.76
CA SER A 58 23.35 6.45 -2.68
C SER A 58 24.73 6.01 -2.23
N ARG A 59 25.24 4.92 -2.81
CA ARG A 59 26.62 4.49 -2.63
C ARG A 59 27.35 4.81 -3.92
N ILE A 60 27.96 5.99 -3.95
CA ILE A 60 29.24 6.12 -4.65
C ILE A 60 30.13 5.01 -4.04
N PRO A 61 30.67 4.09 -4.84
CA PRO A 61 31.38 2.94 -4.32
C PRO A 61 32.74 3.39 -3.78
N THR A 62 32.79 3.75 -2.50
CA THR A 62 34.06 3.83 -1.77
C THR A 62 34.31 2.43 -1.20
N ASN A 63 35.34 1.77 -1.70
CA ASN A 63 35.82 0.47 -1.25
C ASN A 63 35.76 0.36 0.29
N LYS A 64 34.81 -0.43 0.80
CA LYS A 64 34.89 -1.13 2.08
C LYS A 64 33.78 -2.18 2.15
N THR A 65 34.24 -3.41 2.23
CA THR A 65 33.52 -4.67 2.37
C THR A 65 32.56 -4.62 3.55
N THR A 66 31.28 -4.28 3.32
CA THR A 66 30.19 -4.74 4.18
C THR A 66 28.98 -5.00 3.30
N LYS A 67 28.67 -6.29 3.14
CA LYS A 67 27.34 -6.76 2.76
C LYS A 67 26.37 -6.13 3.76
N ALA A 68 25.69 -5.06 3.37
CA ALA A 68 24.52 -4.60 4.09
C ALA A 68 23.42 -5.60 3.78
N ILE A 69 23.40 -6.66 4.59
CA ILE A 69 22.25 -7.54 4.73
C ILE A 69 21.11 -6.61 5.15
N SER A 70 20.10 -6.48 4.31
CA SER A 70 18.86 -5.74 4.55
C SER A 70 17.99 -6.44 5.61
N GLY A 71 18.59 -6.87 6.73
CA GLY A 71 17.96 -7.30 7.97
C GLY A 71 17.97 -6.19 9.01
N GLY A 72 17.62 -4.96 8.58
CA GLY A 72 17.56 -3.79 9.46
C GLY A 72 16.40 -3.88 10.46
N GLN A 73 16.41 -3.00 11.47
CA GLN A 73 15.21 -2.77 12.29
C GLN A 73 14.10 -2.16 11.43
N PRO A 74 12.82 -2.40 11.75
CA PRO A 74 11.72 -1.73 11.08
C PRO A 74 11.78 -0.21 11.32
N ASP A 75 11.33 0.56 10.34
CA ASP A 75 11.29 2.01 10.42
C ASP A 75 10.21 2.49 11.38
N TYR A 76 9.09 1.76 11.45
CA TYR A 76 8.03 1.98 12.43
C TYR A 76 7.17 0.72 12.59
N HIS A 77 6.37 0.71 13.67
CA HIS A 77 5.44 -0.36 13.97
C HIS A 77 3.99 0.15 13.96
N LEU A 78 3.07 -0.70 13.53
CA LEU A 78 1.63 -0.44 13.66
C LEU A 78 0.95 -1.59 14.41
N GLU A 79 -0.03 -1.25 15.22
CA GLU A 79 -0.90 -2.25 15.83
C GLU A 79 -2.25 -2.28 15.11
N ARG A 80 -2.67 -3.48 14.68
CA ARG A 80 -3.94 -3.70 13.99
C ARG A 80 -4.65 -4.93 14.52
N ARG A 81 -5.95 -4.82 14.77
CA ARG A 81 -6.80 -5.95 15.12
C ARG A 81 -7.16 -6.72 13.87
N PHE A 82 -7.52 -8.00 14.02
CA PHE A 82 -8.04 -8.80 12.90
C PHE A 82 -9.19 -8.10 12.15
N THR A 83 -10.07 -7.42 12.89
CA THR A 83 -11.19 -6.66 12.32
C THR A 83 -10.75 -5.50 11.44
N ASP A 84 -9.59 -4.90 11.73
CA ASP A 84 -9.07 -3.78 10.94
C ASP A 84 -8.63 -4.28 9.54
N PHE A 85 -8.03 -5.47 9.44
CA PHE A 85 -7.75 -6.11 8.14
C PHE A 85 -9.03 -6.48 7.39
N ALA A 86 -10.03 -7.02 8.09
CA ALA A 86 -11.32 -7.36 7.48
C ALA A 86 -12.03 -6.09 6.93
N ASN A 87 -11.95 -4.98 7.67
CA ASN A 87 -12.48 -3.69 7.25
C ASN A 87 -11.72 -3.13 6.04
N LEU A 88 -10.38 -3.22 6.02
CA LEU A 88 -9.57 -2.84 4.86
C LEU A 88 -10.02 -3.62 3.61
N ARG A 89 -10.13 -4.94 3.73
CA ARG A 89 -10.62 -5.82 2.64
C ARG A 89 -12.00 -5.41 2.13
N TYR A 90 -12.93 -5.13 3.04
CA TYR A 90 -14.28 -4.72 2.70
C TYR A 90 -14.32 -3.36 1.98
N GLN A 91 -13.56 -2.38 2.46
CA GLN A 91 -13.52 -1.05 1.84
C GLN A 91 -12.94 -1.13 0.42
N VAL A 92 -11.84 -1.87 0.23
CA VAL A 92 -11.24 -2.06 -1.10
C VAL A 92 -12.22 -2.77 -2.03
N TRP A 93 -12.91 -3.83 -1.56
CA TRP A 93 -13.97 -4.48 -2.33
C TRP A 93 -15.10 -3.52 -2.73
N ALA A 94 -15.57 -2.69 -1.78
CA ALA A 94 -16.68 -1.76 -2.01
C ALA A 94 -16.38 -0.70 -3.08
N TYR A 95 -15.10 -0.33 -3.25
CA TYR A 95 -14.64 0.53 -4.33
C TYR A 95 -14.35 -0.24 -5.62
N ALA A 96 -13.71 -1.41 -5.53
CA ALA A 96 -13.34 -2.22 -6.70
C ALA A 96 -14.53 -2.81 -7.45
N GLN A 97 -15.65 -3.09 -6.76
CA GLN A 97 -16.86 -3.61 -7.39
C GLN A 97 -17.63 -2.59 -8.23
N ARG A 98 -17.35 -1.28 -8.06
CA ARG A 98 -18.08 -0.23 -8.77
C ARG A 98 -17.69 -0.26 -10.25
N LYS A 99 -18.69 -0.11 -11.12
CA LYS A 99 -18.44 -0.01 -12.57
C LYS A 99 -17.66 1.26 -12.88
N CYS A 100 -16.71 1.20 -13.81
CA CYS A 100 -16.08 2.40 -14.35
C CYS A 100 -17.03 3.13 -15.31
N GLN A 101 -16.63 4.30 -15.83
CA GLN A 101 -17.47 5.15 -16.68
C GLN A 101 -18.10 4.44 -17.90
N ASP A 102 -17.47 3.37 -18.40
CA ASP A 102 -17.97 2.59 -19.55
C ASP A 102 -18.76 1.32 -19.15
N GLY A 103 -19.19 1.20 -17.89
CA GLY A 103 -19.97 0.05 -17.40
C GLY A 103 -19.17 -1.25 -17.20
N LEU A 104 -17.90 -1.28 -17.59
CA LEU A 104 -16.95 -2.36 -17.40
C LEU A 104 -16.03 -2.12 -16.21
N ALA A 105 -15.59 -3.18 -15.53
CA ALA A 105 -14.55 -3.07 -14.51
C ALA A 105 -13.19 -2.85 -15.19
N CYS A 106 -12.45 -1.81 -14.79
CA CYS A 106 -11.10 -1.60 -15.29
C CYS A 106 -10.16 -2.70 -14.76
N ARG A 107 -9.02 -2.91 -15.43
CA ARG A 107 -8.02 -3.92 -15.05
C ARG A 107 -7.60 -3.79 -13.58
N TYR A 108 -7.36 -2.58 -13.11
CA TYR A 108 -7.00 -2.30 -11.72
C TYR A 108 -8.04 -2.85 -10.73
N CYS A 109 -9.32 -2.49 -10.91
CA CYS A 109 -10.39 -2.98 -10.07
C CYS A 109 -10.60 -4.50 -10.21
N LYS A 110 -10.42 -5.04 -11.43
CA LYS A 110 -10.51 -6.47 -11.70
C LYS A 110 -9.43 -7.26 -10.95
N ASP A 111 -8.20 -6.75 -10.90
CA ASP A 111 -7.09 -7.40 -10.18
C ASP A 111 -7.38 -7.47 -8.67
N PHE A 112 -7.86 -6.37 -8.08
CA PHE A 112 -8.32 -6.36 -6.68
C PHE A 112 -9.49 -7.32 -6.45
N MET A 113 -10.50 -7.31 -7.33
CA MET A 113 -11.65 -8.22 -7.22
C MET A 113 -11.22 -9.69 -7.30
N ASN A 114 -10.34 -10.03 -8.25
CA ASN A 114 -9.81 -11.38 -8.40
C ASN A 114 -9.10 -11.82 -7.12
N TYR A 115 -8.23 -10.98 -6.55
CA TYR A 115 -7.57 -11.30 -5.29
C TYR A 115 -8.58 -11.48 -4.15
N ILE A 116 -9.52 -10.53 -3.98
CA ILE A 116 -10.49 -10.54 -2.89
C ILE A 116 -11.45 -11.73 -2.99
N VAL A 117 -11.81 -12.18 -4.18
CA VAL A 117 -12.71 -13.33 -4.36
C VAL A 117 -11.94 -14.65 -4.21
N HIS A 118 -10.75 -14.77 -4.80
CA HIS A 118 -10.08 -16.06 -4.98
C HIS A 118 -8.90 -16.33 -4.04
N SER A 119 -8.27 -15.32 -3.44
CA SER A 119 -7.12 -15.55 -2.56
C SER A 119 -7.52 -16.22 -1.23
N MET A 120 -6.76 -17.23 -0.82
CA MET A 120 -6.91 -17.86 0.50
C MET A 120 -6.16 -17.08 1.61
N ALA A 121 -5.28 -16.15 1.25
CA ALA A 121 -4.54 -15.28 2.15
C ALA A 121 -5.36 -14.04 2.54
N GLN A 122 -6.54 -14.25 3.14
CA GLN A 122 -7.47 -13.16 3.45
C GLN A 122 -8.03 -13.24 4.88
N PRO A 123 -8.37 -12.09 5.49
CA PRO A 123 -8.97 -12.01 6.82
C PRO A 123 -10.45 -12.42 6.78
N ARG A 124 -10.71 -13.70 6.50
CA ARG A 124 -12.06 -14.29 6.48
C ARG A 124 -12.42 -14.82 7.88
N LEU A 125 -13.72 -14.83 8.20
CA LEU A 125 -14.19 -15.25 9.52
C LEU A 125 -13.71 -16.67 9.90
N PHE A 126 -13.69 -17.60 8.93
CA PHE A 126 -13.19 -18.95 9.17
C PHE A 126 -11.69 -18.99 9.48
N VAL A 127 -10.86 -18.12 8.87
CA VAL A 127 -9.43 -18.06 9.16
C VAL A 127 -9.20 -17.72 10.63
N LYS A 128 -10.01 -16.83 11.22
CA LYS A 128 -9.92 -16.51 12.64
C LYS A 128 -10.20 -17.73 13.54
N VAL A 129 -11.06 -18.63 13.11
CA VAL A 129 -11.56 -19.77 13.91
C VAL A 129 -10.73 -21.05 13.67
N THR A 130 -10.24 -21.27 12.46
CA THR A 130 -9.60 -22.54 12.07
C THR A 130 -8.07 -22.51 12.06
N THR A 131 -7.44 -21.34 12.26
CA THR A 131 -5.98 -21.22 12.14
C THR A 131 -5.29 -20.69 13.40
N GLY A 132 -4.14 -21.28 13.72
CA GLY A 132 -3.26 -20.84 14.80
C GLY A 132 -2.70 -19.44 14.57
N VAL A 133 -2.16 -18.83 15.63
CA VAL A 133 -1.64 -17.44 15.59
C VAL A 133 -0.55 -17.28 14.53
N GLU A 134 0.39 -18.24 14.42
CA GLU A 134 1.47 -18.22 13.42
C GLU A 134 0.96 -18.24 11.98
N THR A 135 -0.02 -19.09 11.68
CA THR A 135 -0.65 -19.13 10.35
C THR A 135 -1.36 -17.81 10.06
N ARG A 136 -2.06 -17.23 11.04
CA ARG A 136 -2.70 -15.92 10.87
C ARG A 136 -1.69 -14.81 10.60
N LYS A 137 -0.56 -14.78 11.32
CA LYS A 137 0.53 -13.82 11.07
C LYS A 137 1.00 -13.90 9.61
N LYS A 138 1.35 -15.09 9.13
CA LYS A 138 1.77 -15.30 7.72
C LYS A 138 0.71 -14.86 6.72
N LEU A 139 -0.55 -15.23 6.92
CA LEU A 139 -1.64 -14.83 6.02
C LEU A 139 -1.83 -13.31 5.99
N MET A 140 -1.74 -12.64 7.14
CA MET A 140 -1.87 -11.18 7.23
C MET A 140 -0.66 -10.47 6.63
N THR A 141 0.56 -11.01 6.79
CA THR A 141 1.77 -10.52 6.11
C THR A 141 1.61 -10.57 4.60
N THR A 142 1.20 -11.72 4.05
CA THR A 142 0.95 -11.86 2.60
C THR A 142 -0.13 -10.90 2.13
N PHE A 143 -1.25 -10.80 2.87
CA PHE A 143 -2.34 -9.88 2.57
C PHE A 143 -1.86 -8.42 2.45
N CYS A 144 -1.05 -7.95 3.41
CA CYS A 144 -0.52 -6.58 3.40
C CYS A 144 0.34 -6.29 2.18
N ASN A 145 1.33 -7.15 1.91
CA ASN A 145 2.29 -6.92 0.82
C ASN A 145 1.61 -7.02 -0.56
N GLU A 146 0.66 -7.93 -0.73
CA GLU A 146 -0.14 -8.03 -1.96
C GLU A 146 -0.99 -6.78 -2.19
N PHE A 147 -1.66 -6.26 -1.15
CA PHE A 147 -2.44 -5.02 -1.27
C PHE A 147 -1.56 -3.83 -1.66
N ILE A 148 -0.39 -3.68 -1.02
CA ILE A 148 0.57 -2.62 -1.37
C ILE A 148 1.02 -2.78 -2.83
N GLY A 149 1.44 -3.98 -3.24
CA GLY A 149 1.89 -4.25 -4.61
C GLY A 149 0.81 -3.98 -5.68
N MET A 150 -0.41 -4.45 -5.45
CA MET A 150 -1.54 -4.22 -6.35
C MET A 150 -1.93 -2.74 -6.46
N THR A 151 -1.61 -1.92 -5.46
CA THR A 151 -2.00 -0.49 -5.45
C THR A 151 -1.38 0.28 -6.62
N PHE A 152 -0.22 -0.13 -7.12
CA PHE A 152 0.46 0.58 -8.20
C PHE A 152 -0.09 0.27 -9.59
N GLY A 153 -0.81 -0.86 -9.77
CA GLY A 153 -1.32 -1.30 -11.07
C GLY A 153 -0.21 -1.61 -12.07
N GLY A 154 -0.08 -2.85 -12.53
CA GLY A 154 1.03 -3.28 -13.39
C GLY A 154 1.27 -2.34 -14.60
N ASN A 155 2.49 -1.78 -14.66
CA ASN A 155 3.13 -0.97 -15.70
C ASN A 155 2.35 0.24 -16.28
N SER A 156 3.03 1.39 -16.16
CA SER A 156 2.79 2.79 -16.56
C SER A 156 1.88 3.14 -17.74
N GLU A 157 1.65 2.28 -18.74
CA GLU A 157 0.88 2.66 -19.94
C GLU A 157 -0.64 2.78 -19.70
N THR A 158 -1.17 2.13 -18.65
CA THR A 158 -2.61 2.12 -18.37
C THR A 158 -3.08 3.25 -17.43
N GLN A 159 -2.13 4.04 -16.89
CA GLN A 159 -2.39 5.00 -15.81
C GLN A 159 -3.35 6.14 -16.24
N MET A 160 -3.30 6.54 -17.52
CA MET A 160 -4.17 7.61 -18.05
C MET A 160 -5.68 7.26 -18.05
N ARG A 161 -6.04 6.00 -18.35
CA ARG A 161 -7.46 5.58 -18.39
C ARG A 161 -8.03 5.34 -16.99
N ASN A 162 -7.16 5.06 -16.01
CA ASN A 162 -7.58 4.80 -14.64
C ASN A 162 -7.93 6.09 -13.88
N PHE A 163 -7.59 7.28 -14.39
CA PHE A 163 -7.91 8.55 -13.73
C PHE A 163 -9.41 8.83 -13.54
N ALA A 164 -10.27 8.22 -14.35
CA ALA A 164 -11.72 8.31 -14.20
C ALA A 164 -12.32 7.18 -13.34
N CYS A 165 -11.51 6.22 -12.90
CA CYS A 165 -11.97 5.12 -12.07
C CYS A 165 -12.01 5.54 -10.60
N ASP A 166 -13.19 5.51 -9.99
CA ASP A 166 -13.39 5.74 -8.56
C ASP A 166 -12.52 4.82 -7.70
N GLY A 167 -12.39 3.55 -8.10
CA GLY A 167 -11.54 2.59 -7.42
C GLY A 167 -10.08 3.01 -7.40
N PHE A 168 -9.55 3.46 -8.54
CA PHE A 168 -8.16 3.93 -8.63
C PHE A 168 -7.92 5.23 -7.85
N GLN A 169 -8.95 6.06 -7.70
CA GLN A 169 -8.86 7.28 -6.88
C GLN A 169 -8.96 7.00 -5.36
N ALA A 170 -9.74 6.00 -4.95
CA ALA A 170 -10.06 5.77 -3.54
C ALA A 170 -9.24 4.66 -2.88
N ILE A 171 -8.96 3.55 -3.58
CA ILE A 171 -8.28 2.38 -3.01
C ILE A 171 -6.89 2.73 -2.46
N PRO A 172 -6.04 3.52 -3.17
CA PRO A 172 -4.74 3.91 -2.63
C PRO A 172 -4.85 4.68 -1.31
N TYR A 173 -5.86 5.54 -1.16
CA TYR A 173 -6.11 6.28 0.08
C TYR A 173 -6.48 5.35 1.24
N VAL A 174 -7.37 4.38 1.00
CA VAL A 174 -7.79 3.40 2.02
C VAL A 174 -6.61 2.56 2.49
N ILE A 175 -5.77 2.10 1.55
CA ILE A 175 -4.58 1.29 1.84
C ILE A 175 -3.56 2.14 2.61
N GLU A 176 -3.29 3.36 2.16
CA GLU A 176 -2.39 4.27 2.85
C GLU A 176 -2.87 4.57 4.28
N CYS A 177 -4.16 4.84 4.50
CA CYS A 177 -4.71 5.05 5.84
C CYS A 177 -4.49 3.85 6.79
N PHE A 178 -4.47 2.63 6.24
CA PHE A 178 -4.19 1.44 7.02
C PHE A 178 -2.71 1.35 7.45
N PHE A 179 -1.78 1.76 6.58
CA PHE A 179 -0.34 1.74 6.83
C PHE A 179 0.24 3.04 7.40
N ARG A 180 -0.59 4.08 7.56
CA ARG A 180 -0.16 5.35 8.15
C ARG A 180 0.14 5.18 9.65
N GLU A 181 1.31 5.65 10.05
CA GLU A 181 1.64 5.88 11.46
C GLU A 181 0.66 6.90 12.06
N LYS A 182 -0.14 6.47 13.03
CA LYS A 182 -0.94 7.40 13.82
C LYS A 182 -0.03 7.96 14.91
N LYS A 183 0.42 9.21 14.74
CA LYS A 183 1.06 9.94 15.83
C LYS A 183 0.05 10.04 16.98
N ALA A 184 0.43 9.49 18.13
CA ALA A 184 -0.33 9.60 19.38
C ALA A 184 -0.35 11.05 19.88
#